data_AF-A0A7S2Y6B4-F1
#
_entry.id   AF-A0A7S2Y6B4-F1
#
_cell.length_a   1.000
_cell.length_b   1.000
_cell.length_c   1.000
_cell.angle_alpha   90.00
_cell.angle_beta   90.00
_cell.angle_gamma   90.00
#
_symmetry.space_group_name_H-M   'P 1'
#
loop_
_entity.id
_entity.type
_entity.pdbx_description
1 polymer ?
#
loop_
_entity_poly.entity_id
_entity_poly.type
_entity_poly.pdbx_seq_one_letter_code
_entity_poly.pdbx_strand_id
1 'polypeptide(L)'
;TKTHVGTDYSIEEYKEAKNLTLPVLIGEVDCVEHKDLCWEEEIRGYPTLVLYVNGERYKGGEYGGDRTLPSLLQFLVLAEENTKEQESDKIKQHAELAAQKHLNMSTGHKEWLAAMDRSKLHETQIWDKNEHPGCRLVGSLHLNRAPGYFFVEAQSAHHDLDPTVANMSHIVHHLSFHAVEEDDDDEDADEKTASTHPTKETKPDFAPSHYEHAVAPLDGNAYCVHELHQSWHHYLKLVSITGTDRFQVLPSSQVSLYRADHYPEAKFVLDISPIAVKWRVHYRPWYEYLTSLMAILGGCFTVVGMLEYGVETASRKITASTRRPRPRPPPPPAGVGNGSHGTSSRVAP
;
A
#
# COMPACT_ATOMS: atom_id res chain seq x y z
N THR A 1 29.17 -26.35 16.44
CA THR A 1 27.85 -26.69 17.01
C THR A 1 27.47 -25.70 18.09
N LYS A 2 26.67 -24.69 17.74
CA LYS A 2 25.55 -24.13 18.53
C LYS A 2 25.07 -22.84 17.85
N THR A 3 23.95 -22.98 17.17
CA THR A 3 22.96 -21.96 16.86
C THR A 3 22.42 -21.35 18.15
N HIS A 4 22.37 -20.02 18.26
CA HIS A 4 21.30 -19.32 18.99
C HIS A 4 21.12 -17.95 18.35
N VAL A 5 19.97 -17.82 17.68
CA VAL A 5 19.29 -16.56 17.37
C VAL A 5 18.67 -16.08 18.68
N GLY A 6 18.92 -14.83 19.05
CA GLY A 6 18.30 -14.17 20.19
C GLY A 6 18.78 -12.72 20.24
N THR A 7 17.85 -11.77 20.13
CA THR A 7 18.06 -10.38 20.52
C THR A 7 18.38 -10.37 22.01
N ASP A 8 19.67 -10.35 22.37
CA ASP A 8 20.10 -10.25 23.76
C ASP A 8 19.87 -8.79 24.21
N TYR A 9 18.68 -8.52 24.74
CA TYR A 9 18.48 -7.36 25.61
C TYR A 9 19.36 -7.54 26.82
N SER A 10 20.16 -6.52 27.16
CA SER A 10 21.03 -6.64 28.32
C SER A 10 20.19 -6.80 29.59
N ILE A 11 20.66 -7.63 30.53
CA ILE A 11 19.99 -7.85 31.83
C ILE A 11 19.79 -6.52 32.57
N GLU A 12 20.65 -5.54 32.30
CA GLU A 12 20.57 -4.19 32.85
C GLU A 12 19.44 -3.37 32.21
N GLU A 13 19.24 -3.41 30.89
CA GLU A 13 18.07 -2.80 30.22
C GLU A 13 16.75 -3.41 30.70
N TYR A 14 16.70 -4.72 30.96
CA TYR A 14 15.50 -5.37 31.53
C TYR A 14 15.22 -4.87 32.96
N LYS A 15 16.25 -4.73 33.80
CA LYS A 15 16.10 -4.20 35.17
C LYS A 15 15.70 -2.72 35.16
N GLU A 16 16.22 -1.94 34.21
CA GLU A 16 15.92 -0.52 34.07
C GLU A 16 14.50 -0.29 33.54
N ALA A 17 14.07 -1.07 32.54
CA ALA A 17 12.69 -1.07 32.07
C ALA A 17 11.69 -1.53 33.15
N LYS A 18 12.08 -2.47 34.02
CA LYS A 18 11.26 -2.93 35.15
C LYS A 18 11.16 -1.92 36.29
N ASN A 19 12.15 -1.03 36.42
CA ASN A 19 12.19 0.02 37.45
C ASN A 19 11.58 1.35 36.97
N LEU A 20 11.26 1.48 35.68
CA LEU A 20 10.45 2.59 35.20
C LEU A 20 9.03 2.46 35.77
N THR A 21 8.62 3.42 36.61
CA THR A 21 7.22 3.55 37.05
C THR A 21 6.40 4.10 35.89
N LEU A 22 6.07 3.22 34.93
CA LEU A 22 5.07 3.49 33.91
C LEU A 22 3.68 3.47 34.57
N PRO A 23 2.73 4.34 34.16
CA PRO A 23 1.36 4.34 34.69
C PRO A 23 0.54 3.12 34.24
N VAL A 24 1.20 2.04 33.81
CA VAL A 24 0.61 0.87 33.15
C VAL A 24 1.18 -0.39 33.80
N LEU A 25 0.30 -1.33 34.17
CA LEU A 25 0.70 -2.62 34.69
C LEU A 25 0.99 -3.57 33.52
N ILE A 26 2.17 -4.17 33.49
CA ILE A 26 2.54 -5.17 32.48
C ILE A 26 2.35 -6.57 33.09
N GLY A 27 1.60 -7.41 32.40
CA GLY A 27 1.40 -8.82 32.74
C GLY A 27 1.81 -9.73 31.59
N GLU A 28 2.23 -10.95 31.94
CA GLU A 28 2.54 -12.03 30.99
C GLU A 28 1.61 -13.21 31.28
N VAL A 29 1.11 -13.85 30.23
CA VAL A 29 0.26 -15.04 30.32
C VAL A 29 0.84 -16.12 29.41
N ASP A 30 1.19 -17.27 29.98
CA ASP A 30 1.60 -18.44 29.20
C ASP A 30 0.36 -19.16 28.66
N CYS A 31 0.09 -18.99 27.37
CA CYS A 31 -1.04 -19.64 26.69
C CYS A 31 -0.87 -21.15 26.47
N VAL A 32 0.32 -21.72 26.72
CA VAL A 32 0.52 -23.17 26.72
C VAL A 32 -0.09 -23.78 27.98
N GLU A 33 0.07 -23.12 29.13
CA GLU A 33 -0.48 -23.53 30.42
C GLU A 33 -1.95 -23.09 30.59
N HIS A 34 -2.32 -21.90 30.09
CA HIS A 34 -3.65 -21.29 30.27
C HIS A 34 -4.45 -21.21 28.95
N LYS A 35 -4.68 -22.36 28.32
CA LYS A 35 -5.34 -22.44 27.00
C LYS A 35 -6.77 -21.88 26.98
N ASP A 36 -7.57 -22.19 27.99
CA ASP A 36 -8.98 -21.77 28.05
C ASP A 36 -9.09 -20.24 28.12
N LEU A 37 -8.25 -19.60 28.93
CA LEU A 37 -8.16 -18.13 29.02
C LEU A 37 -7.78 -17.51 27.68
N CYS A 38 -6.73 -18.01 27.02
CA CYS A 38 -6.31 -17.46 25.73
C CYS A 38 -7.32 -17.70 24.61
N TRP A 39 -8.14 -18.76 24.71
CA TRP A 39 -9.25 -18.99 23.79
C TRP A 39 -10.41 -18.02 24.04
N GLU A 40 -10.78 -17.79 25.29
CA GLU A 40 -11.81 -16.83 25.69
C GLU A 40 -11.44 -15.38 25.31
N GLU A 41 -10.16 -15.02 25.43
CA GLU A 41 -9.63 -13.72 25.00
C GLU A 41 -9.35 -13.65 23.48
N GLU A 42 -9.75 -14.67 22.71
CA GLU A 42 -9.63 -14.75 21.25
C GLU A 42 -8.19 -14.64 20.70
N ILE A 43 -7.19 -15.13 21.43
CA ILE A 43 -5.79 -15.11 21.00
C ILE A 43 -5.54 -16.21 19.96
N ARG A 44 -5.43 -15.82 18.67
CA ARG A 44 -5.28 -16.75 17.53
C ARG A 44 -3.84 -16.99 17.07
N GLY A 45 -2.89 -16.23 17.59
CA GLY A 45 -1.47 -16.32 17.22
C GLY A 45 -0.59 -15.81 18.36
N TYR A 46 0.69 -16.17 18.35
CA TYR A 46 1.64 -15.79 19.41
C TYR A 46 2.86 -15.07 18.83
N PRO A 47 3.44 -14.08 19.54
CA PRO A 47 2.88 -13.40 20.71
C PRO A 47 1.88 -12.30 20.30
N THR A 48 0.78 -12.16 21.05
CA THR A 48 -0.22 -11.10 20.90
C THR A 48 -0.18 -10.18 22.11
N LEU A 49 -0.14 -8.87 21.86
CA LEU A 49 -0.13 -7.84 22.91
C LEU A 49 -1.52 -7.19 22.99
N VAL A 50 -2.15 -7.33 24.16
CA VAL A 50 -3.49 -6.81 24.43
C VAL A 50 -3.42 -5.77 25.55
N LEU A 51 -4.04 -4.62 25.33
CA LEU A 51 -4.19 -3.57 26.33
C LEU A 51 -5.56 -3.65 27.00
N TYR A 52 -5.58 -3.53 28.32
CA TYR A 52 -6.81 -3.40 29.11
C TYR A 52 -6.82 -2.04 29.77
N VAL A 53 -7.95 -1.33 29.65
CA VAL A 53 -8.16 -0.02 30.25
C VAL A 53 -9.39 -0.11 31.14
N ASN A 54 -9.25 0.22 32.42
CA ASN A 54 -10.31 0.10 33.44
C ASN A 54 -10.95 -1.30 33.53
N GLY A 55 -10.17 -2.35 33.26
CA GLY A 55 -10.62 -3.75 33.30
C GLY A 55 -11.36 -4.22 32.04
N GLU A 56 -11.56 -3.36 31.04
CA GLU A 56 -12.10 -3.74 29.74
C GLU A 56 -11.00 -3.76 28.67
N ARG A 57 -11.13 -4.67 27.69
CA ARG A 57 -10.22 -4.74 26.56
C ARG A 57 -10.29 -3.45 25.74
N TYR A 58 -9.13 -2.88 25.41
CA TYR A 58 -9.04 -1.63 24.68
C TYR A 58 -9.71 -1.75 23.31
N LYS A 59 -10.69 -0.86 23.05
CA LYS A 59 -11.53 -0.92 21.84
C LYS A 59 -10.84 -0.41 20.57
N GLY A 60 -9.66 0.23 20.71
CA GLY A 60 -8.86 0.68 19.57
C GLY A 60 -8.10 -0.44 18.85
N GLY A 61 -8.28 -1.70 19.29
CA GLY A 61 -7.71 -2.88 18.64
C GLY A 61 -6.48 -3.44 19.35
N GLU A 62 -5.99 -4.58 18.85
CA GLU A 62 -4.73 -5.20 19.29
C GLU A 62 -3.52 -4.40 18.81
N TYR A 63 -2.41 -4.46 19.56
CA TYR A 63 -1.18 -3.81 19.12
C TYR A 63 -0.52 -4.61 17.99
N GLY A 64 -0.52 -4.04 16.79
CA GLY A 64 0.12 -4.61 15.59
C GLY A 64 1.44 -3.95 15.20
N GLY A 65 1.98 -3.05 16.03
CA GLY A 65 3.22 -2.32 15.76
C GLY A 65 4.49 -3.15 15.97
N ASP A 66 5.65 -2.55 15.67
CA ASP A 66 6.96 -3.16 15.89
C ASP A 66 7.26 -3.33 17.38
N ARG A 67 7.82 -4.46 17.81
CA ARG A 67 7.98 -4.80 19.23
C ARG A 67 9.13 -4.07 19.94
N THR A 68 9.36 -2.80 19.60
CA THR A 68 10.37 -1.95 20.24
C THR A 68 9.75 -1.16 21.40
N LEU A 69 10.55 -0.86 22.42
CA LEU A 69 10.10 -0.08 23.58
C LEU A 69 9.52 1.29 23.18
N PRO A 70 10.12 2.06 22.24
CA PRO A 70 9.56 3.32 21.78
C PRO A 70 8.19 3.17 21.11
N SER A 71 8.00 2.15 20.26
CA SER A 71 6.73 1.90 19.58
C SER A 71 5.63 1.46 20.55
N LEU A 72 5.99 0.68 21.57
CA LEU A 72 5.07 0.31 22.65
C LEU A 72 4.67 1.53 23.50
N LEU A 73 5.63 2.38 23.86
CA LEU A 73 5.36 3.62 24.61
C LEU A 73 4.46 4.57 23.79
N GLN A 74 4.73 4.71 22.50
CA GLN A 74 3.90 5.51 21.60
C GLN A 74 2.48 4.95 21.52
N PHE A 75 2.31 3.64 21.41
CA PHE A 75 0.99 3.02 21.46
C PHE A 75 0.25 3.28 22.78
N LEU A 76 0.94 3.20 23.92
CA LEU A 76 0.36 3.48 25.22
C LEU A 76 -0.08 4.96 25.35
N VAL A 77 0.75 5.90 24.87
CA VAL A 77 0.42 7.33 24.84
C VAL A 77 -0.80 7.57 23.95
N LEU A 78 -0.83 7.00 22.75
CA LEU A 78 -1.97 7.12 21.83
C LEU A 78 -3.23 6.45 22.40
N ALA A 79 -3.10 5.31 23.09
CA ALA A 79 -4.24 4.65 23.73
C ALA A 79 -4.78 5.46 24.90
N GLU A 80 -3.91 6.10 25.69
CA GLU A 80 -4.29 7.03 26.75
C GLU A 80 -4.98 8.27 26.18
N GLU A 81 -4.45 8.85 25.11
CA GLU A 81 -5.07 9.99 24.40
C GLU A 81 -6.43 9.64 23.84
N ASN A 82 -6.59 8.50 23.15
CA ASN A 82 -7.87 8.04 22.61
C ASN A 82 -8.89 7.71 23.70
N THR A 83 -8.44 7.16 24.83
CA THR A 83 -9.33 6.90 25.99
C THR A 83 -9.78 8.21 26.62
N LYS A 84 -8.85 9.17 26.80
CA LYS A 84 -9.16 10.53 27.22
C LYS A 84 -10.01 11.24 26.19
N GLU A 85 -9.90 10.95 24.90
CA GLU A 85 -10.69 11.55 23.84
C GLU A 85 -12.13 11.05 23.91
N GLN A 86 -12.37 9.75 24.13
CA GLN A 86 -13.70 9.19 24.38
C GLN A 86 -14.34 9.68 25.69
N GLU A 87 -13.55 9.94 26.72
CA GLU A 87 -14.02 10.54 27.97
C GLU A 87 -14.23 12.06 27.80
N SER A 88 -13.38 12.71 27.00
CA SER A 88 -13.49 14.12 26.61
C SER A 88 -14.65 14.35 25.67
N ASP A 89 -15.07 13.40 24.84
CA ASP A 89 -16.21 13.55 23.94
C ASP A 89 -17.52 13.46 24.70
N LYS A 90 -17.56 12.68 25.79
CA LYS A 90 -18.65 12.70 26.77
C LYS A 90 -18.68 14.03 27.53
N ILE A 91 -17.51 14.55 27.93
CA ILE A 91 -17.38 15.86 28.59
C ILE A 91 -17.67 17.02 27.62
N LYS A 92 -17.26 16.93 26.35
CA LYS A 92 -17.50 17.89 25.26
C LYS A 92 -18.98 17.88 24.89
N GLN A 93 -19.67 16.75 24.85
CA GLN A 93 -21.13 16.73 24.69
C GLN A 93 -21.85 17.45 25.83
N HIS A 94 -21.42 17.23 27.08
CA HIS A 94 -21.98 17.93 28.25
C HIS A 94 -21.62 19.43 28.27
N ALA A 95 -20.40 19.79 27.84
CA ALA A 95 -19.93 21.16 27.74
C ALA A 95 -20.52 21.90 26.54
N GLU A 96 -20.81 21.22 25.43
CA GLU A 96 -21.42 21.77 24.21
C GLU A 96 -22.92 21.97 24.39
N LEU A 97 -23.60 21.10 25.15
CA LEU A 97 -24.96 21.35 25.63
C LEU A 97 -25.03 22.57 26.58
N ALA A 98 -23.96 22.82 27.36
CA ALA A 98 -23.82 24.00 28.21
C ALA A 98 -23.41 25.26 27.42
N ALA A 99 -22.59 25.12 26.38
CA ALA A 99 -22.12 26.20 25.51
C ALA A 99 -23.17 26.64 24.49
N GLN A 100 -24.03 25.75 23.99
CA GLN A 100 -25.19 26.13 23.17
C GLN A 100 -26.19 27.02 23.93
N LYS A 101 -26.15 26.99 25.26
CA LYS A 101 -26.92 27.90 26.12
C LYS A 101 -26.27 29.27 26.29
N HIS A 102 -24.98 29.39 25.96
CA HIS A 102 -24.18 30.60 26.12
C HIS A 102 -23.19 30.77 24.94
N LEU A 103 -23.65 31.53 23.92
CA LEU A 103 -22.89 32.27 22.89
C LEU A 103 -22.84 31.67 21.47
N ASN A 104 -23.44 32.41 20.54
CA ASN A 104 -23.16 32.38 19.10
C ASN A 104 -21.74 32.89 18.84
N MET A 105 -20.85 32.09 18.25
CA MET A 105 -19.76 32.64 17.46
C MET A 105 -19.30 31.66 16.37
N SER A 106 -19.65 31.99 15.12
CA SER A 106 -19.32 31.27 13.89
C SER A 106 -18.20 32.02 13.15
N THR A 107 -17.50 31.27 12.29
CA THR A 107 -16.76 31.65 11.07
C THR A 107 -15.23 31.58 11.15
N GLY A 108 -14.58 32.11 12.19
CA GLY A 108 -13.09 32.13 12.24
C GLY A 108 -12.43 30.75 12.36
N HIS A 109 -13.05 29.80 13.07
CA HIS A 109 -12.47 28.46 13.29
C HIS A 109 -12.50 27.58 12.04
N LYS A 110 -13.48 27.81 11.15
CA LYS A 110 -13.68 27.00 9.95
C LYS A 110 -12.65 27.33 8.86
N GLU A 111 -12.20 28.58 8.81
CA GLU A 111 -11.16 29.05 7.88
C GLU A 111 -9.77 28.54 8.27
N TRP A 112 -9.49 28.44 9.57
CA TRP A 112 -8.22 27.90 10.09
C TRP A 112 -8.04 26.42 9.76
N LEU A 113 -9.09 25.59 9.95
CA LEU A 113 -9.06 24.16 9.59
C LEU A 113 -8.87 23.95 8.08
N ALA A 114 -9.48 24.78 7.23
CA ALA A 114 -9.31 24.71 5.79
C ALA A 114 -7.92 25.15 5.30
N ALA A 115 -7.17 25.91 6.11
CA ALA A 115 -5.79 26.28 5.81
C ALA A 115 -4.79 25.14 6.12
N MET A 116 -5.06 24.32 7.14
CA MET A 116 -4.21 23.21 7.55
C MET A 116 -4.33 21.96 6.68
N ASP A 117 -5.48 21.76 6.02
CA ASP A 117 -5.72 20.58 5.17
C ASP A 117 -4.97 20.64 3.81
N ARG A 118 -4.51 21.83 3.40
CA ARG A 118 -3.82 22.03 2.11
C ARG A 118 -2.33 21.66 2.12
N SER A 119 -1.69 21.51 3.27
CA SER A 119 -0.24 21.26 3.37
C SER A 119 0.17 19.78 3.37
N LYS A 120 -0.79 18.84 3.30
CA LYS A 120 -0.53 17.39 3.41
C LYS A 120 -0.55 16.61 2.10
N LEU A 121 -0.69 17.25 0.94
CA LEU A 121 -0.84 16.54 -0.33
C LEU A 121 0.17 17.02 -1.38
N HIS A 122 1.27 16.27 -1.48
CA HIS A 122 1.99 16.03 -2.74
C HIS A 122 2.67 17.26 -3.39
N GLU A 123 3.58 17.91 -2.68
CA GLU A 123 4.38 18.98 -3.28
C GLU A 123 5.86 18.78 -2.94
N THR A 124 6.67 18.65 -3.98
CA THR A 124 8.13 18.72 -3.95
C THR A 124 8.57 19.75 -2.92
N GLN A 125 9.16 19.30 -1.81
CA GLN A 125 9.73 20.20 -0.81
C GLN A 125 10.74 21.08 -1.53
N ILE A 126 10.45 22.38 -1.62
CA ILE A 126 11.24 23.33 -2.40
C ILE A 126 12.59 23.45 -1.69
N TRP A 127 13.64 22.94 -2.32
CA TRP A 127 14.98 23.04 -1.78
C TRP A 127 15.53 24.46 -1.95
N ASP A 128 15.74 25.17 -0.84
CA ASP A 128 16.52 26.40 -0.84
C ASP A 128 17.98 26.13 -0.44
N LYS A 129 18.91 26.43 -1.35
CA LYS A 129 20.35 26.26 -1.11
C LYS A 129 20.89 27.19 -0.03
N ASN A 130 20.23 28.33 0.23
CA ASN A 130 20.66 29.28 1.24
C ASN A 130 20.22 28.85 2.65
N GLU A 131 19.08 28.16 2.75
CA GLU A 131 18.54 27.66 4.03
C GLU A 131 19.13 26.29 4.43
N HIS A 132 19.74 25.59 3.46
CA HIS A 132 20.32 24.26 3.66
C HIS A 132 21.79 24.22 3.22
N PRO A 133 22.71 24.87 3.96
CA PRO A 133 24.14 24.68 3.75
C PRO A 133 24.51 23.24 4.10
N GLY A 134 25.14 22.53 3.17
CA GLY A 134 25.42 21.11 3.35
C GLY A 134 26.69 20.64 2.64
N CYS A 135 26.99 19.36 2.81
CA CYS A 135 28.10 18.67 2.15
C CYS A 135 27.57 17.79 1.02
N ARG A 136 28.33 17.65 -0.08
CA ARG A 136 28.04 16.67 -1.13
C ARG A 136 28.83 15.39 -0.87
N LEU A 137 28.11 14.31 -0.58
CA LEU A 137 28.67 12.97 -0.43
C LEU A 137 28.56 12.20 -1.75
N VAL A 138 29.66 11.62 -2.21
CA VAL A 138 29.73 10.80 -3.43
C VAL A 138 30.68 9.64 -3.16
N GLY A 139 30.25 8.42 -3.47
CA GLY A 139 31.07 7.23 -3.33
C GLY A 139 30.29 5.96 -3.65
N SER A 140 30.98 4.83 -3.56
CA SER A 140 30.39 3.49 -3.62
C SER A 140 30.79 2.72 -2.37
N LEU A 141 29.87 1.89 -1.88
CA LEU A 141 30.08 1.04 -0.71
C LEU A 141 29.92 -0.42 -1.13
N HIS A 142 30.97 -1.21 -0.91
CA HIS A 142 30.92 -2.66 -1.09
C HIS A 142 30.41 -3.28 0.21
N LEU A 143 29.25 -3.92 0.14
CA LEU A 143 28.56 -4.46 1.30
C LEU A 143 28.23 -5.92 1.06
N ASN A 144 28.25 -6.70 2.14
CA ASN A 144 27.72 -8.05 2.10
C ASN A 144 26.23 -8.01 1.77
N ARG A 145 25.77 -9.00 0.99
CA ARG A 145 24.36 -9.14 0.62
C ARG A 145 23.53 -9.65 1.81
N ALA A 146 23.30 -8.79 2.79
CA ALA A 146 22.48 -9.04 3.97
C ALA A 146 21.63 -7.81 4.33
N PRO A 147 20.49 -7.99 5.03
CA PRO A 147 19.76 -6.88 5.62
C PRO A 147 20.67 -6.05 6.54
N GLY A 148 20.54 -4.73 6.49
CA GLY A 148 21.40 -3.82 7.23
C GLY A 148 20.95 -2.38 7.08
N TYR A 149 21.81 -1.45 7.44
CA TYR A 149 21.56 -0.03 7.25
C TYR A 149 22.88 0.72 7.12
N PHE A 150 22.84 1.87 6.46
CA PHE A 150 23.87 2.88 6.56
C PHE A 150 23.22 4.19 6.95
N PHE A 151 23.97 5.07 7.57
CA PHE A 151 23.46 6.35 8.02
C PHE A 151 24.53 7.41 7.86
N VAL A 152 24.08 8.65 7.72
CA VAL A 152 24.93 9.83 7.72
C VAL A 152 24.58 10.62 8.97
N GLU A 153 25.56 10.80 9.85
CA GLU A 153 25.43 11.59 11.07
C GLU A 153 26.57 12.61 11.17
N ALA A 154 26.36 13.64 11.97
CA ALA A 154 27.40 14.60 12.29
C ALA A 154 28.21 14.09 13.50
N GLN A 155 29.50 13.81 13.32
CA GLN A 155 30.39 13.35 14.37
C GLN A 155 31.69 14.15 14.39
N SER A 156 32.19 14.49 15.58
CA SER A 156 33.47 15.18 15.78
C SER A 156 34.19 14.62 17.00
N ALA A 157 35.49 14.34 16.88
CA ALA A 157 36.30 13.83 17.98
C ALA A 157 36.74 14.93 18.97
N HIS A 158 36.70 16.20 18.56
CA HIS A 158 37.29 17.32 19.29
C HIS A 158 36.36 18.52 19.47
N HIS A 159 35.10 18.40 19.04
CA HIS A 159 34.10 19.45 19.19
C HIS A 159 32.78 18.83 19.62
N ASP A 160 32.12 19.47 20.59
CA ASP A 160 30.75 19.14 20.94
C ASP A 160 29.83 19.78 19.89
N LEU A 161 29.08 18.92 19.20
CA LEU A 161 28.04 19.34 18.29
C LEU A 161 26.74 19.46 19.09
N ASP A 162 25.93 20.46 18.79
CA ASP A 162 24.62 20.58 19.42
C ASP A 162 23.60 19.74 18.63
N PRO A 163 23.07 18.63 19.20
CA PRO A 163 22.12 17.77 18.51
C PRO A 163 20.77 18.47 18.26
N THR A 164 20.47 19.56 18.97
CA THR A 164 19.20 20.28 18.88
C THR A 164 19.07 21.14 17.65
N VAL A 165 20.19 21.56 17.07
CA VAL A 165 20.23 22.42 15.89
C VAL A 165 20.69 21.69 14.63
N ALA A 166 20.91 20.37 14.72
CA ALA A 166 21.36 19.56 13.60
C ALA A 166 20.25 19.41 12.54
N ASN A 167 20.50 19.94 11.35
CA ASN A 167 19.61 19.83 10.20
C ASN A 167 20.05 18.67 9.29
N MET A 168 19.23 17.61 9.22
CA MET A 168 19.48 16.42 8.39
C MET A 168 18.72 16.44 7.05
N SER A 169 18.30 17.63 6.60
CA SER A 169 17.71 17.82 5.28
C SER A 169 18.72 17.46 4.19
N HIS A 170 18.29 16.70 3.18
CA HIS A 170 19.19 16.24 2.14
C HIS A 170 18.50 16.02 0.80
N ILE A 171 19.29 16.01 -0.27
CA ILE A 171 18.86 15.60 -1.62
C ILE A 171 19.56 14.29 -1.95
N VAL A 172 18.79 13.31 -2.41
CA VAL A 172 19.37 12.10 -2.99
C VAL A 172 19.57 12.36 -4.48
N HIS A 173 20.80 12.67 -4.88
CA HIS A 173 21.12 12.89 -6.29
C HIS A 173 21.07 11.60 -7.10
N HIS A 174 21.70 10.55 -6.58
CA HIS A 174 21.69 9.23 -7.17
C HIS A 174 21.95 8.18 -6.10
N LEU A 175 21.06 7.20 -5.96
CA LEU A 175 21.25 6.03 -5.10
C LEU A 175 20.71 4.78 -5.79
N SER A 176 21.60 3.84 -6.08
CA SER A 176 21.27 2.57 -6.71
C SER A 176 22.07 1.43 -6.12
N PHE A 177 21.57 0.21 -6.29
CA PHE A 177 22.22 -1.00 -5.81
C PHE A 177 22.52 -1.93 -6.98
N HIS A 178 23.73 -2.49 -6.94
CA HIS A 178 24.26 -3.39 -7.97
C HIS A 178 24.89 -4.59 -7.29
N ALA A 179 24.71 -5.76 -7.88
CA ALA A 179 25.44 -6.97 -7.53
C ALA A 179 26.80 -6.90 -8.22
N VAL A 180 27.87 -7.04 -7.46
CA VAL A 180 29.19 -7.26 -8.02
C VAL A 180 29.26 -8.74 -8.38
N GLU A 181 29.37 -9.05 -9.67
CA GLU A 181 29.75 -10.39 -10.10
C GLU A 181 31.26 -10.49 -9.84
N GLU A 182 31.66 -11.34 -8.89
CA GLU A 182 33.06 -11.73 -8.76
C GLU A 182 33.39 -12.60 -9.96
N ASP A 183 34.13 -12.04 -10.93
CA ASP A 183 34.71 -12.84 -12.01
C ASP A 183 35.71 -13.83 -11.35
N ASP A 184 35.30 -15.09 -11.21
CA ASP A 184 36.08 -16.19 -10.60
C ASP A 184 37.37 -16.55 -11.39
N ASP A 185 37.71 -15.81 -12.44
CA ASP A 185 38.79 -16.13 -13.36
C ASP A 185 39.70 -14.89 -13.61
N ASP A 186 40.54 -14.48 -12.66
CA ASP A 186 41.81 -13.79 -12.94
C ASP A 186 42.69 -13.73 -11.67
N GLU A 187 43.51 -14.77 -11.46
CA GLU A 187 44.51 -14.86 -10.38
C GLU A 187 45.70 -13.88 -10.54
N ASP A 188 45.73 -13.03 -11.58
CA ASP A 188 46.90 -12.20 -11.93
C ASP A 188 46.54 -10.78 -12.42
N ALA A 189 45.62 -10.06 -11.76
CA ALA A 189 45.32 -8.66 -12.08
C ALA A 189 45.81 -7.68 -11.01
N ASP A 190 46.83 -6.91 -11.39
CA ASP A 190 47.48 -5.81 -10.67
C ASP A 190 46.51 -4.87 -9.92
N GLU A 191 46.90 -4.49 -8.70
CA GLU A 191 46.23 -3.59 -7.74
C GLU A 191 46.18 -2.12 -8.22
N LYS A 192 45.75 -1.85 -9.47
CA LYS A 192 45.72 -0.47 -10.03
C LYS A 192 44.60 -0.22 -11.05
N THR A 193 43.35 -0.58 -10.78
CA THR A 193 42.20 0.07 -11.45
C THR A 193 40.94 0.11 -10.59
N ALA A 194 41.01 0.72 -9.40
CA ALA A 194 39.82 1.05 -8.60
C ALA A 194 39.02 2.27 -9.14
N SER A 195 39.19 2.62 -10.42
CA SER A 195 38.49 3.76 -11.04
C SER A 195 37.99 3.48 -12.46
N THR A 196 37.86 2.22 -12.86
CA THR A 196 37.22 1.89 -14.13
C THR A 196 35.74 1.70 -13.86
N HIS A 197 34.94 2.63 -14.40
CA HIS A 197 33.48 2.57 -14.46
C HIS A 197 32.95 1.14 -14.60
N PRO A 198 31.84 0.76 -13.95
CA PRO A 198 31.20 -0.54 -14.18
C PRO A 198 30.82 -0.61 -15.66
N THR A 199 31.62 -1.34 -16.43
CA THR A 199 31.46 -1.48 -17.87
C THR A 199 30.31 -2.43 -18.14
N LYS A 200 29.29 -1.87 -18.80
CA LYS A 200 28.01 -2.45 -19.24
C LYS A 200 26.92 -2.47 -18.18
N GLU A 201 26.26 -1.32 -18.05
CA GLU A 201 24.84 -1.26 -17.71
C GLU A 201 24.05 -2.17 -18.66
N THR A 202 23.87 -3.45 -18.31
CA THR A 202 22.98 -4.34 -19.04
C THR A 202 21.55 -3.99 -18.67
N LYS A 203 21.06 -2.83 -19.13
CA LYS A 203 19.63 -2.60 -19.22
C LYS A 203 19.08 -3.72 -20.09
N PRO A 204 18.17 -4.57 -19.58
CA PRO A 204 17.63 -5.64 -20.39
C PRO A 204 16.92 -4.99 -21.59
N ASP A 205 17.13 -5.51 -22.80
CA ASP A 205 16.55 -4.98 -24.06
C ASP A 205 15.02 -4.78 -23.99
N PHE A 206 14.37 -5.43 -23.02
CA PHE A 206 12.93 -5.40 -22.77
C PHE A 206 12.55 -4.78 -21.41
N ALA A 207 13.38 -3.88 -20.89
CA ALA A 207 13.04 -3.08 -19.71
C ALA A 207 11.79 -2.21 -19.95
N PRO A 208 10.83 -2.17 -19.02
CA PRO A 208 9.67 -1.28 -19.14
C PRO A 208 10.08 0.20 -19.10
N SER A 209 9.16 1.08 -19.50
CA SER A 209 9.36 2.53 -19.45
C SER A 209 9.71 3.07 -18.05
N HIS A 210 9.26 2.40 -16.98
CA HIS A 210 9.49 2.78 -15.59
C HIS A 210 10.71 2.09 -14.95
N TYR A 211 11.56 1.42 -15.74
CA TYR A 211 12.71 0.67 -15.22
C TYR A 211 13.70 1.54 -14.44
N GLU A 212 14.07 2.71 -14.99
CA GLU A 212 15.06 3.60 -14.34
C GLU A 212 14.58 4.05 -12.96
N HIS A 213 13.31 4.48 -12.87
CA HIS A 213 12.71 4.86 -11.60
C HIS A 213 12.55 3.68 -10.64
N ALA A 214 12.38 2.45 -11.15
CA ALA A 214 12.30 1.27 -10.30
C ALA A 214 13.65 0.85 -9.70
N VAL A 215 14.77 1.18 -10.35
CA VAL A 215 16.11 0.85 -9.87
C VAL A 215 16.69 1.93 -8.97
N ALA A 216 16.37 3.19 -9.23
CA ALA A 216 16.85 4.33 -8.45
C ALA A 216 15.68 5.30 -8.13
N PRO A 217 14.74 4.89 -7.25
CA PRO A 217 13.51 5.63 -7.02
C PRO A 217 13.67 6.87 -6.15
N LEU A 218 14.83 7.03 -5.49
CA LEU A 218 15.12 8.21 -4.68
C LEU A 218 15.82 9.33 -5.47
N ASP A 219 16.21 9.06 -6.72
CA ASP A 219 17.00 9.99 -7.53
C ASP A 219 16.25 11.30 -7.78
N GLY A 220 16.91 12.42 -7.45
CA GLY A 220 16.37 13.77 -7.60
C GLY A 220 15.41 14.20 -6.49
N ASN A 221 15.09 13.33 -5.53
CA ASN A 221 14.19 13.68 -4.44
C ASN A 221 14.90 14.50 -3.35
N ALA A 222 14.20 15.53 -2.84
CA ALA A 222 14.61 16.33 -1.71
C ALA A 222 13.79 15.95 -0.47
N TYR A 223 14.48 15.81 0.66
CA TYR A 223 13.95 15.43 1.95
C TYR A 223 14.30 16.53 2.95
N CYS A 224 13.43 17.51 3.07
CA CYS A 224 13.58 18.66 3.97
C CYS A 224 12.89 18.38 5.31
N VAL A 225 13.60 18.73 6.38
CA VAL A 225 13.13 18.70 7.75
C VAL A 225 12.77 20.13 8.17
N HIS A 226 11.60 20.32 8.76
CA HIS A 226 11.09 21.63 9.13
C HIS A 226 11.14 21.89 10.65
N GLU A 227 11.18 20.83 11.46
CA GLU A 227 11.23 20.90 12.92
C GLU A 227 12.56 20.36 13.44
N LEU A 228 12.97 20.85 14.63
CA LEU A 228 14.22 20.42 15.27
C LEU A 228 14.13 18.95 15.71
N HIS A 229 15.29 18.29 15.83
CA HIS A 229 15.42 16.86 16.20
C HIS A 229 14.69 15.88 15.29
N GLN A 230 14.42 16.23 14.04
CA GLN A 230 13.82 15.31 13.09
C GLN A 230 14.82 14.90 12.02
N SER A 231 14.66 13.68 11.50
CA SER A 231 15.40 13.21 10.34
C SER A 231 14.58 12.25 9.51
N TRP A 232 14.95 12.10 8.25
CA TRP A 232 14.30 11.18 7.34
C TRP A 232 14.96 9.79 7.41
N HIS A 233 14.13 8.77 7.59
CA HIS A 233 14.50 7.35 7.54
C HIS A 233 13.93 6.74 6.27
N HIS A 234 14.83 6.24 5.43
CA HIS A 234 14.51 5.57 4.17
C HIS A 234 14.61 4.06 4.34
N TYR A 235 13.47 3.39 4.25
CA TYR A 235 13.38 1.93 4.18
C TYR A 235 13.36 1.52 2.72
N LEU A 236 14.41 0.82 2.30
CA LEU A 236 14.64 0.39 0.94
C LEU A 236 14.55 -1.13 0.91
N LYS A 237 13.54 -1.65 0.21
CA LYS A 237 13.43 -3.08 -0.04
C LYS A 237 14.00 -3.41 -1.41
N LEU A 238 15.07 -4.20 -1.44
CA LEU A 238 15.79 -4.59 -2.63
C LEU A 238 15.24 -5.91 -3.16
N VAL A 239 14.84 -5.93 -4.43
CA VAL A 239 14.31 -7.11 -5.13
C VAL A 239 15.23 -7.40 -6.31
N SER A 240 15.83 -8.59 -6.35
CA SER A 240 16.73 -8.94 -7.44
C SER A 240 15.98 -9.10 -8.76
N ILE A 241 16.53 -8.55 -9.84
CA ILE A 241 15.99 -8.73 -11.19
C ILE A 241 16.79 -9.85 -11.88
N THR A 242 16.08 -10.85 -12.40
CA THR A 242 16.72 -12.01 -13.02
C THR A 242 17.41 -11.61 -14.32
N GLY A 243 18.70 -11.92 -14.45
CA GLY A 243 19.48 -11.64 -15.66
C GLY A 243 20.07 -10.23 -15.73
N THR A 244 20.10 -9.52 -14.60
CA THR A 244 20.78 -8.23 -14.45
C THR A 244 21.50 -8.18 -13.11
N ASP A 245 22.53 -7.38 -13.01
CA ASP A 245 23.22 -7.01 -11.77
C ASP A 245 22.41 -6.02 -10.91
N ARG A 246 21.38 -5.37 -11.46
CA ARG A 246 20.61 -4.34 -10.76
C ARG A 246 19.47 -4.91 -9.90
N PHE A 247 19.13 -4.15 -8.86
CA PHE A 247 17.97 -4.41 -8.01
C PHE A 247 16.82 -3.45 -8.33
N GLN A 248 15.59 -3.95 -8.26
CA GLN A 248 14.44 -3.10 -8.11
C GLN A 248 14.34 -2.67 -6.63
N VAL A 249 14.18 -1.37 -6.39
CA VAL A 249 14.08 -0.79 -5.06
C VAL A 249 12.65 -0.34 -4.83
N LEU A 250 12.03 -0.84 -3.75
CA LEU A 250 10.78 -0.30 -3.25
C LEU A 250 11.08 0.67 -2.09
N PRO A 251 10.91 1.99 -2.29
CA PRO A 251 11.21 2.96 -1.27
C PRO A 251 10.02 3.19 -0.33
N SER A 252 10.32 3.42 0.94
CA SER A 252 9.40 4.00 1.91
C SER A 252 10.19 4.98 2.76
N SER A 253 9.78 6.25 2.80
CA SER A 253 10.49 7.29 3.55
C SER A 253 9.58 7.87 4.60
N GLN A 254 10.08 8.00 5.83
CA GLN A 254 9.32 8.56 6.95
C GLN A 254 10.20 9.50 7.77
N VAL A 255 9.58 10.52 8.37
CA VAL A 255 10.25 11.40 9.32
C VAL A 255 10.22 10.73 10.70
N SER A 256 11.38 10.67 11.35
CA SER A 256 11.55 10.16 12.71
C SER A 256 11.99 11.27 13.64
N LEU A 257 11.45 11.28 14.86
CA LEU A 257 11.77 12.24 15.90
C LEU A 257 12.83 11.65 16.84
N TYR A 258 13.89 12.43 17.06
CA TYR A 258 14.99 12.11 17.94
C TYR A 258 14.80 12.76 19.29
N ARG A 259 15.31 12.10 20.32
CA ARG A 259 15.40 12.70 21.66
C ARG A 259 16.48 13.78 21.66
N ALA A 260 16.39 14.71 22.61
CA ALA A 260 17.27 15.86 22.66
C ALA A 260 18.76 15.54 22.90
N ASP A 261 19.04 14.33 23.38
CA ASP A 261 20.37 13.79 23.70
C ASP A 261 21.01 13.02 22.54
N HIS A 262 20.28 12.77 21.45
CA HIS A 262 20.77 12.03 20.30
C HIS A 262 20.88 12.89 19.04
N TYR A 263 21.97 12.71 18.30
CA TYR A 263 22.15 13.34 17.01
C TYR A 263 21.19 12.74 15.98
N PRO A 264 20.42 13.57 15.25
CA PRO A 264 19.61 13.07 14.15
C PRO A 264 20.51 12.52 13.03
N GLU A 265 20.10 11.42 12.42
CA GLU A 265 20.83 10.71 11.36
C GLU A 265 19.98 10.58 10.11
N ALA A 266 20.54 10.84 8.92
CA ALA A 266 19.90 10.48 7.67
C ALA A 266 20.11 8.98 7.45
N LYS A 267 19.08 8.17 7.75
CA LYS A 267 19.19 6.71 7.86
C LYS A 267 18.63 6.01 6.62
N PHE A 268 19.35 5.04 6.10
CA PHE A 268 18.97 4.20 4.98
C PHE A 268 19.00 2.75 5.40
N VAL A 269 17.82 2.17 5.63
CA VAL A 269 17.63 0.78 6.03
C VAL A 269 17.45 -0.07 4.78
N LEU A 270 18.27 -1.10 4.63
CA LEU A 270 18.29 -2.00 3.48
C LEU A 270 17.73 -3.37 3.89
N ASP A 271 16.67 -3.81 3.22
CA ASP A 271 16.11 -5.15 3.38
C ASP A 271 16.09 -5.89 2.04
N ILE A 272 16.61 -7.12 2.02
CA ILE A 272 16.74 -7.91 0.80
C ILE A 272 15.56 -8.86 0.71
N SER A 273 14.76 -8.70 -0.34
CA SER A 273 13.64 -9.58 -0.63
C SER A 273 14.12 -10.96 -1.07
N PRO A 274 13.50 -12.05 -0.58
CA PRO A 274 13.77 -13.40 -1.07
C PRO A 274 13.17 -13.68 -2.46
N ILE A 275 12.50 -12.70 -3.06
CA ILE A 275 11.81 -12.82 -4.34
C ILE A 275 12.66 -12.20 -5.45
N ALA A 276 12.63 -12.81 -6.63
CA ALA A 276 13.23 -12.26 -7.84
C ALA A 276 12.18 -11.92 -8.90
N VAL A 277 12.36 -10.80 -9.59
CA VAL A 277 11.49 -10.37 -10.70
C VAL A 277 12.10 -10.84 -12.01
N LYS A 278 11.30 -11.51 -12.84
CA LYS A 278 11.68 -11.90 -14.20
C LYS A 278 10.71 -11.29 -15.19
N TRP A 279 11.25 -10.50 -16.11
CA TRP A 279 10.49 -9.90 -17.20
C TRP A 279 10.29 -10.96 -18.31
N ARG A 280 9.07 -11.06 -18.83
CA ARG A 280 8.74 -11.88 -20.00
C ARG A 280 7.92 -11.05 -20.97
N VAL A 281 8.31 -11.05 -22.23
CA VAL A 281 7.53 -10.42 -23.30
C VAL A 281 6.50 -11.43 -23.79
N HIS A 282 5.23 -11.04 -23.76
CA HIS A 282 4.15 -11.79 -24.38
C HIS A 282 3.76 -11.11 -25.69
N TYR A 283 4.04 -11.78 -26.81
CA TYR A 283 3.53 -11.34 -28.10
C TYR A 283 2.09 -11.80 -28.26
N ARG A 284 1.23 -10.87 -28.66
CA ARG A 284 -0.14 -11.17 -29.09
C ARG A 284 -0.06 -11.74 -30.52
N PRO A 285 -0.57 -12.96 -30.79
CA PRO A 285 -0.59 -13.48 -32.14
C PRO A 285 -1.43 -12.59 -33.05
N TRP A 286 -1.00 -12.35 -34.29
CA TRP A 286 -1.70 -11.46 -35.22
C TRP A 286 -3.16 -11.88 -35.48
N TYR A 287 -3.46 -13.18 -35.39
CA TYR A 287 -4.80 -13.70 -35.61
C TYR A 287 -5.80 -13.29 -34.51
N GLU A 288 -5.36 -12.88 -33.31
CA GLU A 288 -6.27 -12.31 -32.30
C GLU A 288 -6.91 -11.00 -32.78
N TYR A 289 -6.18 -10.20 -33.56
CA TYR A 289 -6.74 -9.00 -34.18
C TYR A 289 -7.79 -9.37 -35.22
N LEU A 290 -7.52 -10.37 -36.07
CA LEU A 290 -8.44 -10.82 -37.11
C LEU A 290 -9.71 -11.44 -36.49
N THR A 291 -9.58 -12.27 -35.47
CA THR A 291 -10.73 -12.87 -34.77
C THR A 291 -11.53 -11.81 -34.02
N SER A 292 -10.88 -10.81 -33.42
CA SER A 292 -11.55 -9.66 -32.81
C SER A 292 -12.32 -8.82 -33.85
N LEU A 293 -11.73 -8.54 -35.01
CA LEU A 293 -12.38 -7.83 -36.11
C LEU A 293 -13.61 -8.60 -36.63
N MET A 294 -13.46 -9.90 -36.87
CA MET A 294 -14.57 -10.75 -37.32
C MET A 294 -15.68 -10.82 -36.27
N ALA A 295 -15.35 -10.83 -34.98
CA ALA A 295 -16.33 -10.80 -33.90
C ALA A 295 -17.12 -9.47 -33.86
N ILE A 296 -16.46 -8.34 -34.08
CA ILE A 296 -17.12 -7.02 -34.16
C ILE A 296 -18.04 -6.96 -35.40
N LEU A 297 -17.55 -7.38 -36.56
CA LEU A 297 -18.34 -7.39 -37.80
C LEU A 297 -19.54 -8.35 -37.71
N GLY A 298 -19.31 -9.55 -37.17
CA GLY A 298 -20.36 -10.53 -36.90
C GLY A 298 -21.40 -9.97 -35.94
N GLY A 299 -20.98 -9.40 -34.80
CA GLY A 299 -21.86 -8.78 -33.82
C GLY A 299 -22.70 -7.64 -34.38
N CYS A 300 -22.11 -6.74 -35.18
CA CYS A 300 -22.84 -5.69 -35.88
C CYS A 300 -23.91 -6.27 -36.81
N PHE A 301 -23.58 -7.31 -37.58
CA PHE A 301 -24.53 -7.92 -38.50
C PHE A 301 -25.71 -8.59 -37.78
N THR A 302 -25.44 -9.28 -36.65
CA THR A 302 -26.50 -9.89 -35.84
C THR A 302 -27.44 -8.84 -35.25
N VAL A 303 -26.90 -7.73 -34.75
CA VAL A 303 -27.70 -6.64 -34.16
C VAL A 303 -28.58 -5.96 -35.21
N VAL A 304 -28.04 -5.67 -36.39
CA VAL A 304 -28.81 -5.09 -37.50
C VAL A 304 -29.92 -6.04 -37.95
N GLY A 305 -29.63 -7.34 -38.10
CA GLY A 305 -30.63 -8.34 -38.47
C GLY A 305 -31.76 -8.49 -37.44
N MET A 306 -31.45 -8.41 -36.15
CA MET A 306 -32.46 -8.42 -35.09
C MET A 306 -33.35 -7.16 -35.11
N LEU A 307 -32.77 -5.99 -35.42
CA LEU A 307 -33.51 -4.73 -35.54
C LEU A 307 -34.47 -4.75 -36.74
N GLU A 308 -34.00 -5.17 -37.92
CA GLU A 308 -34.84 -5.29 -39.12
C GLU A 308 -36.00 -6.27 -38.90
N TYR A 309 -35.72 -7.45 -38.34
CA TYR A 309 -36.76 -8.43 -38.02
C TYR A 309 -37.77 -7.92 -36.97
N GLY A 310 -37.28 -7.18 -35.97
CA GLY A 310 -38.12 -6.52 -34.97
C GLY A 310 -39.07 -5.49 -35.58
N VAL A 311 -38.55 -4.65 -36.49
CA VAL A 311 -39.32 -3.61 -37.20
C VAL A 311 -40.38 -4.24 -38.11
N GLU A 312 -40.03 -5.27 -38.89
CA GLU A 312 -40.99 -5.96 -39.75
C GLU A 312 -42.11 -6.64 -38.95
N THR A 313 -41.75 -7.29 -37.84
CA THR A 313 -42.73 -7.98 -36.99
C THR A 313 -43.69 -6.99 -36.32
N ALA A 314 -43.18 -5.84 -35.87
CA ALA A 314 -43.99 -4.75 -35.34
C ALA A 314 -44.94 -4.17 -36.41
N SER A 315 -44.42 -3.91 -37.61
CA SER A 315 -45.20 -3.40 -38.75
C SER A 315 -46.32 -4.36 -39.19
N ARG A 316 -46.04 -5.67 -39.23
CA ARG A 316 -47.04 -6.71 -39.53
C ARG A 316 -48.14 -6.79 -38.47
N LYS A 317 -47.81 -6.66 -37.18
CA LYS A 317 -48.81 -6.65 -36.10
C LYS A 317 -49.71 -5.41 -36.13
N ILE A 318 -49.15 -4.23 -36.40
CA ILE A 318 -49.91 -2.97 -36.54
C ILE A 318 -50.85 -3.05 -37.77
N THR A 319 -50.36 -3.58 -38.88
CA THR A 319 -51.16 -3.75 -40.10
C THR A 319 -52.28 -4.79 -39.92
N ALA A 320 -52.02 -5.88 -39.19
CA ALA A 320 -53.00 -6.90 -38.86
C ALA A 320 -54.11 -6.38 -37.93
N SER A 321 -53.80 -5.49 -36.98
CA SER A 321 -54.80 -4.88 -36.09
C SER A 321 -55.71 -3.86 -36.81
N THR A 322 -55.36 -3.43 -38.02
CA THR A 322 -56.08 -2.39 -38.78
C THR A 322 -57.09 -2.96 -39.79
N ARG A 323 -57.13 -4.30 -40.01
CA ARG A 323 -58.12 -4.92 -40.90
C ARG A 323 -59.46 -5.20 -40.19
N ARG A 324 -60.53 -4.47 -40.57
CA ARG A 324 -61.93 -4.78 -40.19
C ARG A 324 -62.42 -6.09 -40.83
N PRO A 325 -63.27 -6.90 -40.17
CA PRO A 325 -63.81 -8.13 -40.75
C PRO A 325 -64.81 -7.82 -41.89
N ARG A 326 -64.73 -8.62 -42.98
CA ARG A 326 -65.69 -8.56 -44.10
C ARG A 326 -67.07 -9.09 -43.68
N PRO A 327 -68.20 -8.53 -44.18
CA PRO A 327 -69.53 -9.04 -43.89
C PRO A 327 -69.79 -10.41 -44.55
N ARG A 328 -70.55 -11.28 -43.87
CA ARG A 328 -70.89 -12.64 -44.32
C ARG A 328 -71.86 -12.60 -45.51
N PRO A 329 -71.72 -13.51 -46.49
CA PRO A 329 -72.71 -13.68 -47.56
C PRO A 329 -74.01 -14.36 -47.05
N PRO A 330 -75.16 -14.11 -47.69
CA PRO A 330 -76.47 -14.62 -47.26
C PRO A 330 -76.63 -16.13 -47.50
N PRO A 331 -77.49 -16.82 -46.72
CA PRO A 331 -77.66 -18.27 -46.79
C PRO A 331 -78.47 -18.73 -48.02
N PRO A 332 -78.15 -19.90 -48.61
CA PRO A 332 -78.94 -20.52 -49.68
C PRO A 332 -80.23 -21.17 -49.18
N PRO A 333 -81.26 -21.30 -50.04
CA PRO A 333 -82.58 -21.82 -49.65
C PRO A 333 -82.58 -23.33 -49.36
N ALA A 334 -83.43 -23.72 -48.40
CA ALA A 334 -83.58 -25.08 -47.89
C ALA A 334 -84.20 -26.02 -48.94
N GLY A 335 -83.42 -27.04 -49.33
CA GLY A 335 -83.88 -28.19 -50.12
C GLY A 335 -84.07 -29.41 -49.22
N VAL A 336 -85.28 -29.97 -49.27
CA VAL A 336 -85.75 -31.17 -48.58
C VAL A 336 -85.15 -32.43 -49.22
N GLY A 337 -84.83 -33.45 -48.41
CA GLY A 337 -84.93 -34.84 -48.90
C GLY A 337 -83.85 -35.82 -48.43
N ASN A 338 -84.23 -36.60 -47.42
CA ASN A 338 -83.96 -38.03 -47.22
C ASN A 338 -82.54 -38.61 -47.35
N GLY A 339 -82.10 -39.20 -46.24
CA GLY A 339 -82.19 -40.66 -46.19
C GLY A 339 -80.88 -41.44 -46.12
N SER A 340 -80.71 -42.09 -44.97
CA SER A 340 -80.11 -43.41 -44.76
C SER A 340 -78.58 -43.57 -44.65
N HIS A 341 -78.21 -44.03 -43.44
CA HIS A 341 -77.34 -45.16 -43.11
C HIS A 341 -75.84 -45.15 -43.43
N GLY A 342 -75.07 -45.53 -42.39
CA GLY A 342 -73.74 -46.16 -42.49
C GLY A 342 -72.70 -45.54 -41.56
N THR A 343 -72.74 -45.79 -40.24
CA THR A 343 -71.85 -46.73 -39.50
C THR A 343 -70.34 -46.66 -39.75
N SER A 344 -69.60 -46.73 -38.63
CA SER A 344 -68.21 -47.18 -38.45
C SER A 344 -67.16 -46.06 -38.50
N SER A 345 -66.65 -45.57 -37.36
CA SER A 345 -65.69 -46.14 -36.39
C SER A 345 -64.22 -45.94 -36.77
N ARG A 346 -63.43 -45.63 -35.72
CA ARG A 346 -61.96 -45.72 -35.58
C ARG A 346 -61.13 -44.66 -36.34
N VAL A 347 -59.94 -44.25 -35.92
CA VAL A 347 -59.07 -44.39 -34.72
C VAL A 347 -57.97 -43.34 -34.92
N ALA A 348 -57.32 -42.95 -33.82
CA ALA A 348 -56.12 -42.10 -33.73
C ALA A 348 -54.95 -42.57 -34.65
N PRO A 349 -53.85 -41.81 -34.76
CA PRO A 349 -52.90 -41.63 -33.66
C PRO A 349 -52.80 -40.20 -33.12
#